data_AF-A0A5C6FHA3-F1
#
_entry.id   AF-A0A5C6FHA3-F1
#
_cell.length_a   1.000
_cell.length_b   1.000
_cell.length_c   1.000
_cell.angle_alpha   90.00
_cell.angle_beta   90.00
_cell.angle_gamma   90.00
#
_symmetry.space_group_name_H-M   'P 1'
#
loop_
_entity.id
_entity.type
_entity.pdbx_description
1 polymer ?
#
loop_
_entity_poly.entity_id
_entity_poly.type
_entity_poly.pdbx_seq_one_letter_code
_entity_poly.pdbx_strand_id
1 'polypeptide(L)'
;MDTLLPVPGDAGRSSNEWIKTQIEMKRPTLIIAAVVLILGFALIRGFVLLDFSGALLFGLFGAGSGFAVVCSSRAFSDAKLVSACVCGILAVLMLVPVVIPRTCFADFPFMAAMADIQRRTRSVQHKLDSDPRLSSVDIKFMAPSGTKQKWVQVSGSVETKPAFDELQTHLEGLEFPVRYNLLVGGDRIKTDEP
;
A
#
# COMPACT_ATOMS: atom_id res chain seq x y z
N MET A 1 0.96 36.33 71.18
CA MET A 1 0.65 35.07 70.47
C MET A 1 0.14 35.48 69.11
N ASP A 2 1.04 35.62 68.14
CA ASP A 2 0.69 36.05 66.80
C ASP A 2 0.32 34.82 65.97
N THR A 3 -0.98 34.63 65.77
CA THR A 3 -1.51 33.63 64.83
C THR A 3 -1.34 34.15 63.41
N LEU A 4 -0.26 33.70 62.75
CA LEU A 4 -0.08 33.78 61.30
C LEU A 4 -1.17 32.95 60.61
N LEU A 5 -2.08 33.62 59.92
CA LEU A 5 -3.01 32.99 58.99
C LEU A 5 -2.25 32.52 57.73
N PRO A 6 -2.49 31.30 57.23
CA PRO A 6 -1.88 30.84 55.99
C PRO A 6 -2.46 31.60 54.79
N VAL A 7 -1.58 32.14 53.96
CA VAL A 7 -1.92 32.82 52.70
C VAL A 7 -2.51 31.81 51.72
N PRO A 8 -3.73 32.02 51.18
CA PRO A 8 -4.34 31.15 50.19
C PRO A 8 -3.74 31.46 48.80
N GLY A 9 -2.52 30.99 48.54
CA GLY A 9 -1.79 31.27 47.29
C GLY A 9 -1.40 30.05 46.45
N ASP A 10 -1.35 28.84 47.03
CA ASP A 10 -0.64 27.70 46.40
C ASP A 10 -1.52 26.65 45.70
N ALA A 11 -2.86 26.69 45.87
CA ALA A 11 -3.75 25.69 45.26
C ALA A 11 -3.86 25.81 43.72
N GLY A 12 -3.71 27.02 43.17
CA GLY A 12 -3.80 27.27 41.72
C GLY A 12 -2.54 26.93 40.93
N ARG A 13 -1.37 26.90 41.58
CA ARG A 13 -0.08 26.63 40.94
C ARG A 13 0.13 25.13 40.72
N SER A 14 -0.28 24.32 41.69
CA SER A 14 -0.27 22.85 41.61
C SER A 14 -1.15 22.33 40.46
N SER A 15 -2.40 22.79 40.36
CA SER A 15 -3.32 22.31 39.31
C SER A 15 -2.80 22.52 37.89
N ASN A 16 -2.14 23.65 37.62
CA ASN A 16 -1.52 23.94 36.32
C ASN A 16 -0.29 23.09 36.02
N GLU A 17 0.50 22.70 37.03
CA GLU A 17 1.65 21.81 36.86
C GLU A 17 1.23 20.35 36.63
N TRP A 18 0.20 19.88 37.32
CA TRP A 18 -0.40 18.55 37.10
C TRP A 18 -1.02 18.42 35.71
N ILE A 19 -1.69 19.46 35.21
CA ILE A 19 -2.23 19.49 33.85
C ILE A 19 -1.09 19.55 32.81
N LYS A 20 -0.04 20.34 33.04
CA LYS A 20 1.14 20.39 32.16
C LYS A 20 1.82 19.03 32.05
N THR A 21 2.10 18.36 33.16
CA THR A 21 2.75 17.03 33.16
C THR A 21 1.88 15.96 32.50
N GLN A 22 0.54 16.02 32.68
CA GLN A 22 -0.39 15.13 31.97
C GLN A 22 -0.42 15.36 30.45
N ILE A 23 -0.35 16.61 30.00
CA ILE A 23 -0.27 16.95 28.57
C ILE A 23 1.08 16.53 27.97
N GLU A 24 2.16 16.70 28.72
CA GLU A 24 3.52 16.40 28.30
C GLU A 24 3.76 14.89 28.16
N MET A 25 3.21 14.06 29.05
CA MET A 25 3.27 12.61 28.94
C MET A 25 2.38 12.02 27.83
N LYS A 26 1.27 12.69 27.47
CA LYS A 26 0.35 12.22 26.41
C LYS A 26 0.78 12.61 24.99
N ARG A 27 1.59 13.65 24.85
CA ARG A 27 2.08 14.18 23.57
C ARG A 27 2.81 13.14 22.70
N PRO A 28 3.79 12.37 23.19
CA PRO A 28 4.48 11.37 22.36
C PRO A 28 3.54 10.24 21.93
N THR A 29 2.64 9.79 22.82
CA THR A 29 1.67 8.74 22.51
C THR A 29 0.70 9.16 21.40
N LEU A 30 0.22 10.41 21.43
CA LEU A 30 -0.64 10.96 20.38
C LEU A 30 0.08 11.06 19.03
N ILE A 31 1.35 11.46 19.02
CA ILE A 31 2.15 11.55 17.78
C ILE A 31 2.36 10.16 17.19
N ILE A 32 2.72 9.17 18.02
CA ILE A 32 2.91 7.79 17.58
C ILE A 32 1.59 7.23 17.01
N ALA A 33 0.47 7.44 17.72
CA ALA A 33 -0.84 7.01 17.24
C ALA A 33 -1.21 7.65 15.89
N ALA A 34 -0.96 8.95 15.72
CA ALA A 34 -1.20 9.63 14.45
C ALA A 34 -0.35 9.07 13.31
N VAL A 35 0.95 8.83 13.54
CA VAL A 35 1.86 8.24 12.55
C VAL A 35 1.41 6.84 12.14
N VAL A 36 1.03 6.00 13.12
CA VAL A 36 0.53 4.64 12.85
C VAL A 36 -0.76 4.67 12.05
N LEU A 37 -1.70 5.57 12.38
CA LEU A 37 -2.96 5.73 11.63
C LEU A 37 -2.70 6.20 10.20
N ILE A 38 -1.81 7.18 10.01
CA ILE A 38 -1.42 7.67 8.67
C ILE A 38 -0.81 6.55 7.83
N LEU A 39 0.14 5.80 8.41
CA LEU A 39 0.79 4.69 7.72
C LEU A 39 -0.20 3.58 7.39
N GLY A 40 -1.04 3.18 8.36
CA GLY A 40 -2.07 2.17 8.16
C GLY A 40 -3.07 2.54 7.07
N PHE A 41 -3.54 3.79 7.07
CA PHE A 41 -4.41 4.31 6.01
C PHE A 41 -3.72 4.26 4.65
N ALA A 42 -2.46 4.69 4.56
CA ALA A 42 -1.71 4.68 3.31
C ALA A 42 -1.47 3.27 2.77
N LEU A 43 -1.13 2.31 3.64
CA LEU A 43 -0.95 0.90 3.28
C LEU A 43 -2.25 0.28 2.78
N ILE A 44 -3.36 0.43 3.53
CA ILE A 44 -4.67 -0.12 3.14
C ILE A 44 -5.12 0.49 1.81
N ARG A 45 -4.99 1.81 1.67
CA ARG A 45 -5.41 2.50 0.45
C ARG A 45 -4.57 2.09 -0.76
N GLY A 46 -3.25 2.00 -0.59
CA GLY A 46 -2.33 1.52 -1.62
C GLY A 46 -2.65 0.08 -2.02
N PHE A 47 -2.87 -0.79 -1.04
CA PHE A 47 -3.24 -2.18 -1.28
C PHE A 47 -4.55 -2.30 -2.06
N VAL A 48 -5.60 -1.56 -1.69
CA VAL A 48 -6.91 -1.60 -2.36
C VAL A 48 -6.82 -1.11 -3.81
N LEU A 49 -5.98 -0.11 -4.09
CA LEU A 49 -5.90 0.49 -5.43
C LEU A 49 -4.94 -0.23 -6.37
N LEU A 50 -3.78 -0.65 -5.86
CA LEU A 50 -2.63 -1.08 -6.65
C LEU A 50 -1.98 -2.35 -6.12
N ASP A 51 -2.68 -3.07 -5.23
CA ASP A 51 -2.21 -4.33 -4.62
C ASP A 51 -0.88 -4.13 -3.84
N PHE A 52 -0.06 -5.16 -3.71
CA PHE A 52 1.19 -5.11 -2.95
C PHE A 52 2.14 -3.98 -3.40
N SER A 53 2.28 -3.77 -4.72
CA SER A 53 3.08 -2.65 -5.26
C SER A 53 2.54 -1.28 -4.83
N GLY A 54 1.21 -1.17 -4.78
CA GLY A 54 0.51 -0.02 -4.23
C GLY A 54 0.77 0.23 -2.76
N ALA A 55 0.70 -0.83 -1.95
CA ALA A 55 0.97 -0.75 -0.52
C ALA A 55 2.39 -0.26 -0.25
N LEU A 56 3.40 -0.75 -1.01
CA LEU A 56 4.77 -0.27 -0.90
C LEU A 56 4.90 1.20 -1.29
N LEU A 57 4.36 1.59 -2.44
CA LEU A 57 4.43 2.96 -2.94
C LEU A 57 3.77 3.94 -1.96
N PHE A 58 2.54 3.65 -1.52
CA PHE A 58 1.80 4.54 -0.63
C PHE A 58 2.33 4.46 0.81
N GLY A 59 2.88 3.32 1.22
CA GLY A 59 3.61 3.17 2.48
C GLY A 59 4.79 4.13 2.59
N LEU A 60 5.54 4.35 1.50
CA LEU A 60 6.62 5.35 1.48
C LEU A 60 6.10 6.77 1.71
N PHE A 61 4.99 7.14 1.07
CA PHE A 61 4.33 8.43 1.29
C PHE A 61 3.81 8.59 2.72
N GLY A 62 3.18 7.54 3.26
CA GLY A 62 2.72 7.50 4.65
C GLY A 62 3.85 7.63 5.66
N ALA A 63 4.97 6.92 5.44
CA ALA A 63 6.17 7.01 6.28
C ALA A 63 6.81 8.40 6.21
N GLY A 64 6.92 8.98 5.01
CA GLY A 64 7.43 10.34 4.81
C GLY A 64 6.58 11.40 5.51
N SER A 65 5.25 11.28 5.41
CA SER A 65 4.33 12.14 6.16
C SER A 65 4.48 11.99 7.67
N GLY A 66 4.56 10.75 8.17
CA GLY A 66 4.79 10.48 9.59
C GLY A 66 6.09 11.09 10.13
N PHE A 67 7.17 10.98 9.37
CA PHE A 67 8.45 11.63 9.71
C PHE A 67 8.31 13.16 9.77
N ALA A 68 7.62 13.76 8.80
CA ALA A 68 7.37 15.19 8.78
C ALA A 68 6.51 15.67 9.97
N VAL A 69 5.52 14.87 10.42
CA VAL A 69 4.74 15.15 11.64
C VAL A 69 5.63 15.13 12.89
N VAL A 70 6.54 14.15 13.01
CA VAL A 70 7.49 14.07 14.13
C VAL A 70 8.42 15.28 14.13
N CYS A 71 8.96 15.67 12.97
CA CYS A 71 9.79 16.87 12.81
C CYS A 71 9.02 18.15 13.17
N SER A 72 7.77 18.28 12.72
CA SER A 72 6.92 19.42 13.03
C SER A 72 6.67 19.53 14.54
N SER A 73 6.35 18.41 15.20
CA SER A 73 6.12 18.40 16.64
C SER A 73 7.39 18.74 17.45
N ARG A 74 8.56 18.27 17.01
CA ARG A 74 9.84 18.62 17.65
C ARG A 74 10.15 20.11 17.47
N ALA A 75 10.00 20.63 16.26
CA ALA A 75 10.21 22.05 15.98
C ALA A 75 9.25 22.95 16.78
N PHE A 76 8.01 22.50 16.99
CA PHE A 76 7.04 23.21 17.84
C PHE A 76 7.46 23.21 19.31
N SER A 77 8.07 22.11 19.79
CA SER A 77 8.64 22.04 21.14
C SER A 77 9.81 23.00 21.35
N ASP A 78 10.64 23.19 20.31
CA ASP A 78 11.78 24.12 20.31
C ASP A 78 11.37 25.61 20.10
N ALA A 79 10.07 25.92 20.07
CA ALA A 79 9.52 27.24 19.70
C ALA A 79 9.93 27.74 18.29
N LYS A 80 10.37 26.85 17.39
CA LYS A 80 10.72 27.16 16.00
C LYS A 80 9.49 27.07 15.10
N LEU A 81 8.59 28.04 15.26
CA LEU A 81 7.28 28.07 14.58
C LEU A 81 7.37 27.92 13.05
N VAL A 82 8.33 28.61 12.40
CA VAL A 82 8.50 28.53 10.94
C VAL A 82 8.85 27.11 10.49
N SER A 83 9.78 26.45 11.17
CA SER A 83 10.17 25.07 10.86
C SER A 83 9.01 24.10 11.13
N ALA A 84 8.24 24.33 12.19
CA ALA A 84 7.06 23.51 12.49
C ALA A 84 6.00 23.61 11.38
N CYS A 85 5.75 24.83 10.88
CA CYS A 85 4.84 25.07 9.75
C CYS A 85 5.34 24.41 8.47
N VAL A 86 6.62 24.56 8.12
CA VAL A 86 7.19 23.95 6.90
C VAL A 86 7.08 22.42 6.96
N CYS A 87 7.43 21.80 8.09
CA CYS A 87 7.29 20.35 8.26
C CYS A 87 5.81 19.91 8.25
N GLY A 88 4.90 20.72 8.80
CA GLY A 88 3.46 20.43 8.76
C GLY A 88 2.89 20.46 7.33
N ILE A 89 3.24 21.48 6.54
CA ILE A 89 2.87 21.57 5.13
C ILE A 89 3.44 20.38 4.36
N LEU A 90 4.71 20.03 4.60
CA LEU A 90 5.35 18.88 3.97
C LEU A 90 4.62 17.57 4.30
N ALA A 91 4.18 17.39 5.54
CA ALA A 91 3.41 16.20 5.95
C ALA A 91 2.10 16.07 5.17
N VAL A 92 1.40 17.19 4.94
CA VAL A 92 0.17 17.23 4.14
C VAL A 92 0.46 16.96 2.67
N LEU A 93 1.48 17.60 2.09
CA LEU A 93 1.87 17.41 0.70
C LEU A 93 2.24 15.95 0.39
N MET A 94 2.92 15.28 1.32
CA MET A 94 3.25 13.85 1.20
C MET A 94 2.01 12.94 1.25
N LEU A 95 0.89 13.39 1.82
CA LEU A 95 -0.36 12.62 1.84
C LEU A 95 -1.24 12.82 0.61
N VAL A 96 -1.03 13.88 -0.17
CA VAL A 96 -1.84 14.15 -1.37
C VAL A 96 -1.87 12.96 -2.34
N PRO A 97 -0.74 12.28 -2.65
CA PRO A 97 -0.75 11.11 -3.52
C PRO A 97 -1.54 9.91 -2.96
N VAL A 98 -1.69 9.82 -1.63
CA VAL A 98 -2.45 8.75 -0.97
C VAL A 98 -3.96 9.04 -1.04
N VAL A 99 -4.35 10.29 -0.82
CA VAL A 99 -5.76 10.72 -0.78
C VAL A 99 -6.33 10.86 -2.20
N ILE A 100 -5.58 11.48 -3.10
CA ILE A 100 -6.01 11.80 -4.47
C ILE A 100 -4.99 11.28 -5.50
N PRO A 101 -4.79 9.95 -5.61
CA PRO A 101 -3.76 9.40 -6.47
C PRO A 101 -4.00 9.69 -7.96
N ARG A 102 -5.26 9.84 -8.39
CA ARG A 102 -5.63 10.15 -9.77
C ARG A 102 -5.07 11.49 -10.25
N THR A 103 -4.90 12.47 -9.37
CA THR A 103 -4.38 13.79 -9.72
C THR A 103 -2.86 13.85 -9.62
N CYS A 104 -2.25 12.94 -8.86
CA CYS A 104 -0.80 12.93 -8.61
C CYS A 104 -0.03 12.05 -9.58
N PHE A 105 -0.64 10.97 -10.08
CA PHE A 105 0.03 10.06 -11.01
C PHE A 105 -0.66 10.14 -12.38
N ALA A 106 0.04 10.65 -13.38
CA ALA A 106 -0.44 10.73 -14.76
C ALA A 106 -0.86 9.34 -15.29
N ASP A 107 -0.11 8.31 -14.91
CA ASP A 107 -0.37 6.92 -15.29
C ASP A 107 -1.26 6.17 -14.30
N PHE A 108 -1.95 6.84 -13.37
CA PHE A 108 -2.78 6.15 -12.38
C PHE A 108 -3.82 5.20 -13.00
N PRO A 109 -4.59 5.59 -14.06
CA PRO A 109 -5.56 4.68 -14.68
C PRO A 109 -4.88 3.43 -15.23
N PHE A 110 -3.68 3.59 -15.79
CA PHE A 110 -2.89 2.48 -16.29
C PHE A 110 -2.41 1.58 -15.15
N MET A 111 -1.87 2.14 -14.06
CA MET A 111 -1.42 1.37 -12.90
C MET A 111 -2.57 0.59 -12.27
N ALA A 112 -3.74 1.23 -12.13
CA ALA A 112 -4.96 0.59 -11.60
C ALA A 112 -5.44 -0.56 -12.50
N ALA A 113 -5.43 -0.37 -13.81
CA ALA A 113 -5.74 -1.43 -14.76
C ALA A 113 -4.73 -2.59 -14.63
N MET A 114 -3.42 -2.31 -14.54
CA MET A 114 -2.41 -3.36 -14.39
C MET A 114 -2.57 -4.14 -13.08
N ALA A 115 -2.90 -3.46 -11.98
CA ALA A 115 -3.16 -4.10 -10.71
C ALA A 115 -4.40 -5.02 -10.77
N ASP A 116 -5.47 -4.60 -11.46
CA ASP A 116 -6.65 -5.44 -11.65
C ASP A 116 -6.32 -6.71 -12.45
N ILE A 117 -5.55 -6.59 -13.53
CA ILE A 117 -5.12 -7.75 -14.33
C ILE A 117 -4.28 -8.70 -13.49
N GLN A 118 -3.32 -8.18 -12.72
CA GLN A 118 -2.49 -9.00 -11.84
C GLN A 118 -3.33 -9.74 -10.79
N ARG A 119 -4.37 -9.10 -10.24
CA ARG A 119 -5.30 -9.75 -9.31
C ARG A 119 -6.10 -10.86 -9.97
N ARG A 120 -6.66 -10.61 -11.15
CA ARG A 120 -7.39 -11.63 -11.91
C ARG A 120 -6.48 -12.81 -12.25
N THR A 121 -5.25 -12.53 -12.69
CA THR A 121 -4.25 -13.55 -13.00
C THR A 121 -3.93 -14.41 -11.77
N ARG A 122 -3.69 -13.81 -10.59
CA ARG A 122 -3.48 -14.57 -9.35
C ARG A 122 -4.71 -15.35 -8.90
N SER A 123 -5.91 -14.81 -9.11
CA SER A 123 -7.16 -15.53 -8.82
C SER A 123 -7.30 -16.78 -9.69
N VAL A 124 -6.96 -16.69 -10.98
CA VAL A 124 -6.93 -17.85 -11.87
C VAL A 124 -5.81 -18.81 -11.45
N GLN A 125 -4.61 -18.33 -11.15
CA GLN A 125 -3.53 -19.18 -10.65
C GLN A 125 -3.95 -19.97 -9.41
N HIS A 126 -4.59 -19.33 -8.44
CA HIS A 126 -5.07 -20.01 -7.24
C HIS A 126 -6.13 -21.09 -7.56
N LYS A 127 -6.96 -20.89 -8.59
CA LYS A 127 -7.89 -21.94 -9.05
C LYS A 127 -7.14 -23.10 -9.69
N LEU A 128 -6.13 -22.83 -10.51
CA LEU A 128 -5.29 -23.87 -11.10
C LEU A 128 -4.51 -24.66 -10.04
N ASP A 129 -3.95 -23.98 -9.04
CA ASP A 129 -3.23 -24.60 -7.93
C ASP A 129 -4.14 -25.53 -7.11
N SER A 130 -5.45 -25.26 -7.10
CA SER A 130 -6.43 -26.11 -6.42
C SER A 130 -6.81 -27.37 -7.20
N ASP A 131 -6.55 -27.41 -8.52
CA ASP A 131 -6.74 -28.60 -9.34
C ASP A 131 -5.41 -29.36 -9.49
N PRO A 132 -5.29 -30.60 -8.97
CA PRO A 132 -4.06 -31.39 -9.08
C PRO A 132 -3.61 -31.61 -10.54
N ARG A 133 -4.53 -31.62 -11.52
CA ARG A 133 -4.22 -31.82 -12.94
C ARG A 133 -3.56 -30.59 -13.59
N LEU A 134 -3.75 -29.41 -12.99
CA LEU A 134 -3.28 -28.13 -13.51
C LEU A 134 -2.27 -27.46 -12.58
N SER A 135 -1.98 -28.06 -11.43
CA SER A 135 -1.02 -27.56 -10.42
C SER A 135 0.41 -27.33 -10.94
N SER A 136 0.81 -27.99 -12.03
CA SER A 136 2.10 -27.76 -12.70
C SER A 136 2.11 -26.60 -13.70
N VAL A 137 1.02 -25.83 -13.79
CA VAL A 137 0.87 -24.68 -14.68
C VAL A 137 1.03 -23.38 -13.88
N ASP A 138 1.95 -22.54 -14.31
CA ASP A 138 2.17 -21.19 -13.79
C ASP A 138 1.74 -20.13 -14.81
N ILE A 139 0.99 -19.15 -14.33
CA ILE A 139 0.47 -18.03 -15.11
C ILE A 139 1.12 -16.73 -14.63
N LYS A 140 1.76 -16.04 -15.57
CA LYS A 140 2.41 -14.76 -15.31
C LYS A 140 1.96 -13.68 -16.27
N PHE A 141 1.53 -12.54 -15.73
CA PHE A 141 1.29 -11.35 -16.53
C PHE A 141 2.61 -10.69 -16.96
N MET A 142 2.76 -10.48 -18.27
CA MET A 142 3.96 -9.90 -18.89
C MET A 142 3.62 -8.54 -19.51
N ALA A 143 4.30 -7.51 -19.02
CA ALA A 143 4.22 -6.15 -19.56
C ALA A 143 5.65 -5.55 -19.66
N PRO A 144 6.44 -5.92 -20.67
CA PRO A 144 7.81 -5.46 -20.82
C PRO A 144 7.86 -3.93 -21.00
N SER A 145 8.75 -3.27 -20.26
CA SER A 145 9.01 -1.84 -20.38
C SER A 145 9.41 -1.48 -21.81
N GLY A 146 8.77 -0.46 -22.40
CA GLY A 146 9.07 0.02 -23.76
C GLY A 146 8.26 -0.65 -24.87
N THR A 147 7.36 -1.58 -24.55
CA THR A 147 6.42 -2.16 -25.52
C THR A 147 4.97 -1.84 -25.15
N LYS A 148 4.11 -1.69 -26.16
CA LYS A 148 2.65 -1.57 -25.95
C LYS A 148 1.98 -2.95 -25.77
N GLN A 149 2.70 -4.02 -26.08
CA GLN A 149 2.19 -5.38 -26.00
C GLN A 149 2.18 -5.86 -24.55
N LYS A 150 1.07 -6.46 -24.16
CA LYS A 150 0.85 -7.03 -22.84
C LYS A 150 0.17 -8.36 -23.06
N TRP A 151 0.65 -9.40 -22.41
CA TRP A 151 0.07 -10.73 -22.54
C TRP A 151 0.18 -11.48 -21.22
N VAL A 152 -0.65 -12.50 -21.10
CA VAL A 152 -0.55 -13.49 -20.04
C VAL A 152 0.29 -14.64 -20.57
N GLN A 153 1.42 -14.92 -19.94
CA GLN A 153 2.26 -16.06 -20.27
C GLN A 153 1.87 -17.25 -19.39
N VAL A 154 1.53 -18.36 -20.02
CA VAL A 154 1.17 -19.60 -19.34
C VAL A 154 2.28 -20.61 -19.60
N SER A 155 2.89 -21.13 -18.54
CA SER A 155 4.04 -22.02 -18.62
C SER A 155 3.89 -23.23 -17.71
N GLY A 156 4.53 -24.34 -18.04
CA GLY A 156 4.44 -25.57 -17.24
C GLY A 156 4.09 -26.80 -18.08
N SER A 157 3.45 -27.77 -17.42
CA SER A 157 3.02 -29.02 -18.05
C SER A 157 1.57 -29.34 -17.72
N VAL A 158 0.89 -30.00 -18.65
CA VAL A 158 -0.45 -30.56 -18.52
C VAL A 158 -0.40 -31.99 -19.06
N GLU A 159 -0.89 -32.96 -18.30
CA GLU A 159 -0.73 -34.38 -18.67
C GLU A 159 -1.62 -34.80 -19.84
N THR A 160 -2.78 -34.16 -20.03
CA THR A 160 -3.79 -34.61 -20.98
C THR A 160 -4.41 -33.45 -21.78
N LYS A 161 -4.91 -33.74 -22.99
CA LYS A 161 -5.62 -32.75 -23.82
C LYS A 161 -6.91 -32.21 -23.17
N PRO A 162 -7.77 -33.02 -22.52
CA PRO A 162 -8.96 -32.51 -21.83
C PRO A 162 -8.62 -31.50 -20.72
N ALA A 163 -7.52 -31.71 -19.99
CA ALA A 163 -7.06 -30.75 -18.99
C ALA A 163 -6.56 -29.45 -19.64
N PHE A 164 -6.01 -29.50 -20.85
CA PHE A 164 -5.66 -28.30 -21.61
C PHE A 164 -6.91 -27.51 -22.06
N ASP A 165 -7.99 -28.18 -22.47
CA ASP A 165 -9.25 -27.52 -22.84
C ASP A 165 -9.90 -26.84 -21.60
N GLU A 166 -9.82 -27.48 -20.43
CA GLU A 166 -10.27 -26.91 -19.15
C GLU A 166 -9.42 -25.68 -18.76
N LEU A 167 -8.09 -25.76 -18.93
CA LEU A 167 -7.19 -24.62 -18.75
C LEU A 167 -7.55 -23.45 -19.67
N GLN A 168 -7.84 -23.71 -20.96
CA GLN A 168 -8.25 -22.65 -21.89
C GLN A 168 -9.53 -21.95 -21.42
N THR A 169 -10.52 -22.71 -20.97
CA THR A 169 -11.78 -22.16 -20.44
C THR A 169 -11.54 -21.23 -19.25
N HIS A 170 -10.59 -21.56 -18.37
CA HIS A 170 -10.21 -20.67 -17.26
C HIS A 170 -9.52 -19.38 -17.72
N LEU A 171 -8.77 -19.44 -18.81
CA LEU A 171 -7.99 -18.33 -19.35
C LEU A 171 -8.82 -17.37 -20.23
N GLU A 172 -9.88 -17.86 -20.88
CA GLU A 172 -10.81 -17.03 -21.65
C GLU A 172 -11.41 -15.88 -20.82
N GLY A 173 -11.61 -16.11 -19.51
CA GLY A 173 -12.11 -15.09 -18.58
C GLY A 173 -11.15 -13.94 -18.28
N LEU A 174 -9.90 -13.97 -18.77
CA LEU A 174 -8.92 -12.91 -18.53
C LEU A 174 -9.04 -11.74 -19.51
N GLU A 175 -9.70 -11.88 -20.67
CA GLU A 175 -9.82 -10.82 -21.70
C GLU A 175 -8.46 -10.24 -22.19
N PHE A 176 -7.36 -10.97 -22.02
CA PHE A 176 -6.01 -10.60 -22.51
C PHE A 176 -5.47 -11.64 -23.49
N PRO A 177 -4.60 -11.26 -24.43
CA PRO A 177 -3.90 -12.22 -25.26
C PRO A 177 -3.04 -13.13 -24.37
N VAL A 178 -3.13 -14.43 -24.63
CA VAL A 178 -2.47 -15.48 -23.86
C VAL A 178 -1.40 -16.13 -24.73
N ARG A 179 -0.17 -16.23 -24.21
CA ARG A 179 0.93 -16.95 -24.85
C ARG A 179 1.23 -18.23 -24.09
N TYR A 180 1.21 -19.34 -24.81
CA TYR A 180 1.45 -20.66 -24.24
C TYR A 180 2.90 -21.08 -24.44
N ASN A 181 3.52 -21.52 -23.35
CA ASN A 181 4.78 -22.25 -23.33
C ASN A 181 4.58 -23.49 -22.45
N LEU A 182 3.71 -24.40 -22.92
CA LEU A 182 3.23 -25.56 -22.19
C LEU A 182 3.69 -26.86 -22.85
N LEU A 183 3.86 -27.90 -22.03
CA LEU A 183 3.96 -29.29 -22.47
C LEU A 183 2.61 -29.97 -22.24
N VAL A 184 1.94 -30.43 -23.29
CA VAL A 184 0.65 -31.13 -23.21
C VAL A 184 0.83 -32.57 -23.65
N GLY A 185 0.71 -33.53 -22.73
CA GLY A 185 0.88 -34.96 -23.04
C GLY A 185 2.23 -35.33 -23.66
N GLY A 186 3.28 -34.53 -23.38
CA GLY A 186 4.62 -34.69 -23.96
C GLY A 186 4.89 -33.83 -25.19
N ASP A 187 3.87 -33.24 -25.81
CA ASP A 187 4.01 -32.36 -26.97
C ASP A 187 4.16 -30.90 -26.52
N ARG A 188 5.10 -30.17 -27.10
CA ARG A 188 5.30 -28.75 -26.78
C ARG A 188 4.39 -27.85 -27.60
N ILE A 189 3.52 -27.12 -26.92
CA ILE A 189 2.72 -26.05 -27.51
C ILE A 189 3.45 -24.73 -27.28
N LYS A 190 3.92 -24.12 -28.36
CA LYS A 190 4.35 -22.73 -28.41
C LYS A 190 3.40 -21.98 -29.32
N THR A 191 2.68 -21.02 -28.77
CA THR A 191 1.88 -20.10 -29.59
C THR A 191 2.55 -18.74 -29.52
N ASP A 192 3.38 -18.47 -30.52
CA ASP A 192 3.99 -17.17 -30.79
C ASP A 192 3.14 -16.45 -31.84
N GLU A 193 1.91 -16.04 -31.52
CA GLU A 193 1.24 -15.03 -32.35
C GLU A 193 0.62 -13.90 -31.50
N PRO A 194 0.74 -12.65 -32.00
CA PRO A 194 0.43 -11.41 -31.27
C PRO A 194 -1.05 -11.14 -31.06
#